data_AF-A0A835F309-F1
#
_entry.id   AF-A0A835F309-F1
#
_cell.length_a   1.000
_cell.length_b   1.000
_cell.length_c   1.000
_cell.angle_alpha   90.00
_cell.angle_beta   90.00
_cell.angle_gamma   90.00
#
_symmetry.space_group_name_H-M   'P 1'
#
loop_
_entity.id
_entity.type
_entity.pdbx_description
1 polymer ?
#
loop_
_entity_poly.entity_id
_entity_poly.type
_entity_poly.pdbx_seq_one_letter_code
_entity_poly.pdbx_strand_id
1 'polypeptide(L)'
;MASSAAATAKPIALPPALIRGGGCCCWTARPVTAGVARLRVSASAASSDVPDFLSSNWLETRKRKPFGPRLNFTAEEAVEYQLESLKYNDQPRQDYGIEVMYRFAGFDPFERSTYFGRHFDLGQFERFRRLFHHSAYRVLLGHKEREILSSLWVEENRFKQRIWVQGARPEEEEIFQFTMVQRVGGSWDGYWLTESLINDGDAFSGIGFFFILEDVIRVAYWQVA
;
A
#
# COMPACT_ATOMS: atom_id res chain seq x y z
N MET A 1 60.63 30.31 -4.24
CA MET A 1 60.73 28.87 -3.97
C MET A 1 59.32 28.31 -3.88
N ALA A 2 58.85 27.63 -4.93
CA ALA A 2 57.57 26.93 -4.92
C ALA A 2 57.87 25.50 -5.39
N SER A 3 57.82 24.55 -4.46
CA SER A 3 58.15 23.14 -4.71
C SER A 3 56.85 22.35 -4.81
N SER A 4 56.60 21.79 -5.98
CA SER A 4 55.61 20.75 -6.25
C SER A 4 56.12 19.41 -5.73
N ALA A 5 55.31 18.66 -4.99
CA ALA A 5 55.60 17.27 -4.65
C ALA A 5 54.41 16.36 -4.96
N ALA A 6 54.73 15.28 -5.65
CA ALA A 6 53.86 14.36 -6.34
C ALA A 6 53.18 13.35 -5.41
N ALA A 7 51.92 13.02 -5.70
CA ALA A 7 51.17 11.97 -5.03
C ALA A 7 51.46 10.61 -5.67
N THR A 8 52.08 9.70 -4.90
CA THR A 8 52.36 8.31 -5.27
C THR A 8 51.12 7.44 -5.04
N ALA A 9 50.53 6.90 -6.11
CA ALA A 9 49.46 5.90 -6.05
C ALA A 9 50.05 4.48 -6.08
N LYS A 10 49.59 3.60 -5.16
CA LYS A 10 49.89 2.17 -5.13
C LYS A 10 48.77 1.37 -5.84
N PRO A 11 49.07 0.32 -6.62
CA PRO A 11 48.06 -0.48 -7.29
C PRO A 11 47.43 -1.54 -6.36
N ILE A 12 46.10 -1.66 -6.44
CA ILE A 12 45.27 -2.65 -5.74
C ILE A 12 45.19 -3.91 -6.63
N ALA A 13 45.52 -5.07 -6.06
CA ALA A 13 45.44 -6.37 -6.73
C ALA A 13 44.02 -6.96 -6.65
N LEU A 14 43.53 -7.48 -7.78
CA LEU A 14 42.27 -8.24 -7.91
C LEU A 14 42.52 -9.75 -7.71
N PRO A 15 41.63 -10.50 -7.04
CA PRO A 15 41.69 -11.96 -6.99
C PRO A 15 40.98 -12.64 -8.20
N PRO A 16 41.41 -13.86 -8.60
CA PRO A 16 40.95 -14.53 -9.83
C PRO A 16 39.66 -15.35 -9.69
N ALA A 17 39.08 -15.63 -10.86
CA ALA A 17 37.81 -16.29 -11.13
C ALA A 17 37.73 -17.78 -10.73
N LEU A 18 36.52 -18.21 -10.35
CA LEU A 18 36.15 -19.60 -10.06
C LEU A 18 35.71 -20.35 -11.32
N ILE A 19 36.30 -21.53 -11.49
CA ILE A 19 36.14 -22.45 -12.62
C ILE A 19 34.90 -23.33 -12.45
N ARG A 20 34.23 -23.55 -13.58
CA ARG A 20 33.02 -24.34 -13.85
C ARG A 20 33.36 -25.84 -13.96
N GLY A 21 32.64 -26.69 -13.23
CA GLY A 21 32.54 -28.14 -13.47
C GLY A 21 31.19 -28.62 -12.91
N GLY A 22 30.30 -29.33 -13.59
CA GLY A 22 30.51 -30.28 -14.68
C GLY A 22 30.42 -31.70 -14.11
N GLY A 23 29.21 -32.24 -13.94
CA GLY A 23 29.00 -33.57 -13.36
C GLY A 23 27.58 -34.08 -13.59
N CYS A 24 27.40 -34.78 -14.70
CA CYS A 24 26.23 -35.57 -15.07
C CYS A 24 26.50 -37.03 -14.68
N CYS A 25 25.56 -37.72 -14.03
CA CYS A 25 25.48 -39.18 -14.17
C CYS A 25 24.06 -39.71 -14.06
N CYS A 26 23.76 -40.57 -15.03
CA CYS A 26 22.53 -41.28 -15.30
C CYS A 26 22.14 -42.33 -14.25
N TRP A 27 20.83 -42.41 -14.02
CA TRP A 27 19.98 -43.59 -13.96
C TRP A 27 20.67 -44.96 -14.11
N THR A 28 20.49 -45.84 -13.12
CA THR A 28 20.13 -47.26 -13.33
C THR A 28 19.45 -47.83 -12.08
N ALA A 29 18.29 -48.45 -12.29
CA ALA A 29 17.55 -49.24 -11.30
C ALA A 29 18.03 -50.70 -11.29
N ARG A 30 17.96 -51.37 -10.13
CA ARG A 30 17.26 -52.67 -9.90
C ARG A 30 17.51 -53.25 -8.48
N PRO A 31 16.68 -54.21 -8.00
CA PRO A 31 16.15 -54.24 -6.63
C PRO A 31 16.68 -55.40 -5.78
N VAL A 32 16.54 -55.31 -4.45
CA VAL A 32 16.48 -56.48 -3.55
C VAL A 32 15.49 -56.23 -2.41
N THR A 33 14.59 -57.18 -2.25
CA THR A 33 13.54 -57.32 -1.23
C THR A 33 14.08 -57.74 0.14
N ALA A 34 13.60 -57.13 1.23
CA ALA A 34 13.43 -57.79 2.52
C ALA A 34 12.46 -56.98 3.40
N GLY A 35 11.40 -57.63 3.86
CA GLY A 35 10.27 -57.00 4.53
C GLY A 35 10.56 -56.53 5.95
N VAL A 36 9.97 -55.39 6.30
CA VAL A 36 9.68 -55.01 7.69
C VAL A 36 8.24 -54.49 7.71
N ALA A 37 7.43 -55.11 8.54
CA ALA A 37 6.03 -54.76 8.75
C ALA A 37 5.91 -53.29 9.19
N ARG A 38 5.29 -52.45 8.35
CA ARG A 38 4.85 -51.11 8.76
C ARG A 38 3.42 -51.21 9.28
N LEU A 39 3.28 -50.85 10.55
CA LEU A 39 2.01 -50.52 11.19
C LEU A 39 1.18 -49.63 10.23
N ARG A 40 0.00 -50.11 9.81
CA ARG A 40 -1.00 -49.26 9.19
C ARG A 40 -1.61 -48.38 10.28
N VAL A 41 -1.12 -47.16 10.41
CA VAL A 41 -1.90 -46.09 11.02
C VAL A 41 -2.87 -45.63 9.95
N SER A 42 -4.12 -46.04 10.07
CA SER A 42 -5.24 -45.42 9.35
C SER A 42 -5.34 -43.98 9.83
N ALA A 43 -4.75 -43.05 9.09
CA ALA A 43 -5.04 -41.64 9.26
C ALA A 43 -6.41 -41.39 8.61
N SER A 44 -7.45 -41.57 9.41
CA SER A 44 -8.71 -40.87 9.18
C SER A 44 -8.35 -39.39 9.04
N ALA A 45 -8.48 -38.84 7.83
CA ALA A 45 -8.33 -37.41 7.60
C ALA A 45 -9.50 -36.71 8.29
N ALA A 46 -9.37 -36.54 9.61
CA ALA A 46 -10.11 -35.53 10.33
C ALA A 46 -9.82 -34.22 9.60
N SER A 47 -10.88 -33.63 9.05
CA SER A 47 -10.86 -32.26 8.54
C SER A 47 -10.36 -31.39 9.67
N SER A 48 -9.07 -31.11 9.68
CA SER A 48 -8.52 -30.06 10.49
C SER A 48 -9.23 -28.80 10.01
N ASP A 49 -10.09 -28.26 10.87
CA ASP A 49 -10.63 -26.91 10.79
C ASP A 49 -9.45 -25.93 10.88
N VAL A 50 -8.63 -25.91 9.84
CA VAL A 50 -7.70 -24.83 9.55
C VAL A 50 -8.61 -23.70 9.12
N PRO A 51 -8.67 -22.57 9.85
CA PRO A 51 -9.42 -21.41 9.39
C PRO A 51 -8.90 -21.09 7.99
N ASP A 52 -9.78 -21.17 7.01
CA ASP A 52 -9.47 -20.97 5.60
C ASP A 52 -9.16 -19.47 5.43
N PHE A 53 -7.95 -19.08 5.82
CA PHE A 53 -7.44 -17.71 5.86
C PHE A 53 -7.43 -17.07 4.45
N LEU A 54 -7.69 -17.89 3.44
CA LEU A 54 -7.85 -17.55 2.04
C LEU A 54 -9.15 -18.16 1.53
N SER A 55 -10.29 -17.79 2.15
CA SER A 55 -11.63 -18.14 1.63
C SER A 55 -11.64 -18.05 0.11
N SER A 56 -12.13 -19.07 -0.57
CA SER A 56 -12.18 -19.13 -2.05
C SER A 56 -12.85 -17.91 -2.70
N ASN A 57 -13.74 -17.23 -1.97
CA ASN A 57 -14.32 -15.93 -2.34
C ASN A 57 -13.29 -14.78 -2.42
N TRP A 58 -12.20 -14.82 -1.64
CA TRP A 58 -11.11 -13.84 -1.62
C TRP A 58 -10.30 -13.82 -2.94
N LEU A 59 -10.08 -14.99 -3.54
CA LEU A 59 -9.44 -15.10 -4.86
C LEU A 59 -10.37 -14.59 -5.98
N GLU A 60 -11.68 -14.84 -5.89
CA GLU A 60 -12.66 -14.36 -6.87
C GLU A 60 -12.90 -12.85 -6.79
N THR A 61 -12.88 -12.26 -5.59
CA THR A 61 -12.92 -10.80 -5.43
C THR A 61 -11.70 -10.12 -6.05
N ARG A 62 -10.50 -10.71 -5.95
CA ARG A 62 -9.29 -10.19 -6.62
C ARG A 62 -9.29 -10.37 -8.14
N LYS A 63 -10.09 -11.29 -8.71
CA LYS A 63 -10.26 -11.38 -10.18
C LYS A 63 -10.89 -10.11 -10.75
N ARG A 64 -11.71 -9.40 -9.97
CA ARG A 64 -12.22 -8.08 -10.32
C ARG A 64 -11.24 -7.03 -9.83
N LYS A 65 -10.39 -6.55 -10.75
CA LYS A 65 -9.50 -5.41 -10.51
C LYS A 65 -10.37 -4.27 -9.96
N PRO A 66 -10.00 -3.65 -8.81
CA PRO A 66 -10.77 -2.51 -8.29
C PRO A 66 -10.92 -1.45 -9.38
N PHE A 67 -11.77 -0.46 -9.17
CA PHE A 67 -11.63 0.74 -9.97
C PHE A 67 -10.37 1.50 -9.54
N GLY A 68 -9.79 2.24 -10.48
CA GLY A 68 -8.56 2.97 -10.28
C GLY A 68 -8.48 4.11 -11.28
N PRO A 69 -7.38 4.87 -11.28
CA PRO A 69 -7.21 6.03 -12.15
C PRO A 69 -7.34 5.65 -13.62
N ARG A 70 -8.00 6.51 -14.40
CA ARG A 70 -8.25 6.36 -15.84
C ARG A 70 -7.78 7.60 -16.57
N LEU A 71 -7.28 7.44 -17.78
CA LEU A 71 -6.82 8.56 -18.63
C LEU A 71 -7.91 9.57 -18.95
N ASN A 72 -9.17 9.11 -19.01
CA ASN A 72 -10.28 9.95 -19.43
C ASN A 72 -10.87 10.79 -18.29
N PHE A 73 -10.38 10.62 -17.06
CA PHE A 73 -10.90 11.37 -15.91
C PHE A 73 -10.32 12.78 -15.89
N THR A 74 -11.17 13.76 -15.59
CA THR A 74 -10.69 15.05 -15.10
C THR A 74 -10.23 14.95 -13.65
N ALA A 75 -9.54 15.98 -13.16
CA ALA A 75 -9.11 16.04 -11.78
C ALA A 75 -10.32 15.99 -10.81
N GLU A 76 -11.40 16.69 -11.14
CA GLU A 76 -12.64 16.69 -10.35
C GLU A 76 -13.32 15.32 -10.35
N GLU A 77 -13.48 14.70 -11.53
CA GLU A 77 -14.10 13.38 -11.66
C GLU A 77 -13.32 12.32 -10.87
N ALA A 78 -11.98 12.40 -10.88
CA ALA A 78 -11.12 11.50 -10.11
C ALA A 78 -11.34 11.65 -8.60
N VAL A 79 -11.56 12.85 -8.09
CA VAL A 79 -11.87 13.09 -6.66
C VAL A 79 -13.28 12.63 -6.33
N GLU A 80 -14.25 12.94 -7.19
CA GLU A 80 -15.64 12.53 -7.02
C GLU A 80 -15.77 11.00 -6.92
N TYR A 81 -15.07 10.31 -7.81
CA TYR A 81 -15.05 8.85 -7.86
C TYR A 81 -14.44 8.24 -6.59
N GLN A 82 -13.32 8.81 -6.14
CA GLN A 82 -12.68 8.42 -4.88
C GLN A 82 -13.64 8.57 -3.69
N LEU A 83 -14.31 9.70 -3.57
CA LEU A 83 -15.30 9.91 -2.51
C LEU A 83 -16.48 8.96 -2.65
N GLU A 84 -16.96 8.68 -3.86
CA GLU A 84 -18.09 7.77 -4.05
C GLU A 84 -17.72 6.35 -3.59
N SER A 85 -16.49 5.92 -3.89
CA SER A 85 -15.98 4.65 -3.40
C SER A 85 -15.88 4.58 -1.86
N LEU A 86 -15.53 5.70 -1.21
CA LEU A 86 -15.46 5.80 0.25
C LEU A 86 -16.85 5.83 0.91
N LYS A 87 -17.85 6.44 0.24
CA LYS A 87 -19.25 6.39 0.67
C LYS A 87 -19.78 4.96 0.73
N TYR A 88 -19.38 4.11 -0.21
CA TYR A 88 -19.72 2.69 -0.26
C TYR A 88 -18.52 1.78 0.04
N ASN A 89 -17.75 2.12 1.09
CA ASN A 89 -16.46 1.51 1.37
C ASN A 89 -16.46 -0.02 1.40
N ASP A 90 -17.52 -0.66 1.92
CA ASP A 90 -17.56 -2.12 2.12
C ASP A 90 -18.29 -2.88 0.99
N GLN A 91 -18.51 -2.25 -0.17
CA GLN A 91 -19.13 -2.89 -1.33
C GLN A 91 -18.21 -2.83 -2.55
N PRO A 92 -17.98 -3.95 -3.26
CA PRO A 92 -18.56 -5.29 -3.07
C PRO A 92 -17.88 -6.13 -1.97
N ARG A 93 -16.77 -5.63 -1.39
CA ARG A 93 -16.01 -6.29 -0.32
C ARG A 93 -15.62 -5.25 0.73
N GLN A 94 -15.29 -5.72 1.92
CA GLN A 94 -14.79 -4.86 3.00
C GLN A 94 -13.60 -4.02 2.55
N ASP A 95 -13.56 -2.74 2.95
CA ASP A 95 -12.47 -1.80 2.66
C ASP A 95 -12.19 -1.58 1.16
N TYR A 96 -13.16 -1.87 0.28
CA TYR A 96 -13.07 -1.62 -1.16
C TYR A 96 -12.83 -0.14 -1.50
N GLY A 97 -13.47 0.80 -0.79
CA GLY A 97 -13.24 2.24 -0.99
C GLY A 97 -11.78 2.63 -0.71
N ILE A 98 -11.22 2.09 0.38
CA ILE A 98 -9.80 2.28 0.73
C ILE A 98 -8.88 1.66 -0.35
N GLU A 99 -9.22 0.49 -0.91
CA GLU A 99 -8.47 -0.07 -2.04
C GLU A 99 -8.48 0.84 -3.27
N VAL A 100 -9.61 1.49 -3.56
CA VAL A 100 -9.68 2.48 -4.64
C VAL A 100 -8.74 3.65 -4.32
N MET A 101 -8.82 4.23 -3.12
CA MET A 101 -7.92 5.30 -2.68
C MET A 101 -6.44 4.93 -2.81
N TYR A 102 -6.08 3.72 -2.39
CA TYR A 102 -4.71 3.19 -2.49
C TYR A 102 -4.20 3.16 -3.93
N ARG A 103 -5.07 2.87 -4.89
CA ARG A 103 -4.70 2.84 -6.32
C ARG A 103 -4.58 4.22 -6.94
N PHE A 104 -5.32 5.19 -6.43
CA PHE A 104 -5.17 6.59 -6.82
C PHE A 104 -3.94 7.24 -6.16
N ALA A 105 -3.43 6.71 -5.05
CA ALA A 105 -2.34 7.31 -4.29
C ALA A 105 -1.02 7.46 -5.05
N GLY A 106 -0.84 6.73 -6.16
CA GLY A 106 0.17 7.05 -7.18
C GLY A 106 1.61 7.16 -6.69
N PHE A 107 1.93 6.54 -5.54
CA PHE A 107 3.25 6.57 -4.92
C PHE A 107 4.08 5.37 -5.36
N ASP A 108 5.40 5.54 -5.33
CA ASP A 108 6.34 4.45 -5.54
C ASP A 108 6.42 3.58 -4.27
N PRO A 109 6.19 2.25 -4.34
CA PRO A 109 6.31 1.35 -3.20
C PRO A 109 7.66 1.42 -2.46
N PHE A 110 8.72 1.86 -3.15
CA PHE A 110 10.07 1.98 -2.60
C PHE A 110 10.37 3.37 -2.01
N GLU A 111 9.48 4.36 -2.20
CA GLU A 111 9.65 5.71 -1.70
C GLU A 111 8.67 6.03 -0.56
N ARG A 112 9.06 6.96 0.30
CA ARG A 112 8.18 7.49 1.34
C ARG A 112 7.18 8.45 0.72
N SER A 113 5.90 8.13 0.87
CA SER A 113 4.81 8.96 0.36
C SER A 113 4.41 10.03 1.37
N THR A 114 4.00 11.20 0.87
CA THR A 114 3.44 12.32 1.63
C THR A 114 1.90 12.31 1.65
N TYR A 115 1.27 11.18 1.30
CA TYR A 115 -0.18 11.10 1.10
C TYR A 115 -1.00 11.69 2.25
N PHE A 116 -0.67 11.39 3.51
CA PHE A 116 -1.39 11.92 4.68
C PHE A 116 -0.71 13.18 5.26
N GLY A 117 -0.10 14.00 4.41
CA GLY A 117 0.62 15.22 4.80
C GLY A 117 1.97 14.99 5.50
N ARG A 118 2.38 13.73 5.70
CA ARG A 118 3.67 13.35 6.31
C ARG A 118 4.27 12.17 5.57
N HIS A 119 5.58 12.01 5.70
CA HIS A 119 6.33 10.92 5.07
C HIS A 119 6.07 9.58 5.77
N PHE A 120 5.41 8.65 5.09
CA PHE A 120 5.15 7.29 5.57
C PHE A 120 5.51 6.25 4.51
N ASP A 121 5.92 5.06 4.94
CA ASP A 121 6.05 3.92 4.02
C ASP A 121 4.66 3.32 3.82
N LEU A 122 3.97 3.77 2.77
CA LEU A 122 2.61 3.33 2.41
C LEU A 122 2.61 2.13 1.46
N GLY A 123 3.80 1.58 1.13
CA GLY A 123 3.97 0.42 0.26
C GLY A 123 3.11 -0.79 0.62
N GLN A 124 2.73 -0.93 1.89
CA GLN A 124 1.82 -1.98 2.36
C GLN A 124 0.40 -1.48 2.50
N PHE A 125 -0.54 -2.16 1.84
CA PHE A 125 -1.97 -1.84 1.87
C PHE A 125 -2.52 -1.81 3.30
N GLU A 126 -2.11 -2.72 4.17
CA GLU A 126 -2.58 -2.81 5.56
C GLU A 126 -2.26 -1.55 6.36
N ARG A 127 -1.11 -0.92 6.11
CA ARG A 127 -0.73 0.33 6.77
C ARG A 127 -1.59 1.49 6.28
N PHE A 128 -1.82 1.57 4.97
CA PHE A 128 -2.72 2.55 4.38
C PHE A 128 -4.15 2.40 4.91
N ARG A 129 -4.65 1.17 4.99
CA ARG A 129 -5.96 0.82 5.55
C ARG A 129 -6.12 1.25 6.99
N ARG A 130 -5.12 1.00 7.84
CA ARG A 130 -5.14 1.43 9.26
C ARG A 130 -5.25 2.95 9.40
N LEU A 131 -4.64 3.73 8.51
CA LEU A 131 -4.71 5.19 8.55
C LEU A 131 -6.11 5.71 8.25
N PHE A 132 -6.84 5.10 7.32
CA PHE A 132 -8.24 5.45 7.03
C PHE A 132 -9.19 5.12 8.19
N HIS A 133 -8.92 4.04 8.93
CA HIS A 133 -9.70 3.67 10.12
C HIS A 133 -9.35 4.52 11.37
N HIS A 134 -8.35 5.40 11.28
CA HIS A 134 -8.00 6.31 12.36
C HIS A 134 -9.02 7.46 12.48
N SER A 135 -9.16 8.04 13.67
CA SER A 135 -10.17 9.07 13.98
C SER A 135 -10.20 10.25 12.99
N ALA A 136 -9.03 10.69 12.53
CA ALA A 136 -8.90 11.82 11.59
C ALA A 136 -9.52 11.58 10.20
N TYR A 137 -9.59 10.32 9.74
CA TYR A 137 -10.02 9.98 8.38
C TYR A 137 -11.24 9.05 8.34
N ARG A 138 -11.64 8.47 9.48
CA ARG A 138 -12.81 7.58 9.55
C ARG A 138 -14.09 8.23 9.05
N VAL A 139 -14.20 9.56 9.16
CA VAL A 139 -15.36 10.35 8.74
C VAL A 139 -15.62 10.21 7.24
N LEU A 140 -14.57 9.94 6.45
CA LEU A 140 -14.70 9.67 5.02
C LEU A 140 -15.38 8.32 4.72
N LEU A 141 -15.26 7.34 5.62
CA LEU A 141 -15.78 6.00 5.42
C LEU A 141 -17.29 5.98 5.70
N GLY A 142 -18.08 5.62 4.70
CA GLY A 142 -19.54 5.54 4.87
C GLY A 142 -20.20 6.90 5.11
N HIS A 143 -19.60 7.99 4.62
CA HIS A 143 -20.15 9.34 4.76
C HIS A 143 -21.52 9.46 4.09
N LYS A 144 -22.40 10.27 4.67
CA LYS A 144 -23.77 10.48 4.17
C LYS A 144 -23.77 11.50 3.03
N GLU A 145 -23.13 12.63 3.29
CA GLU A 145 -23.13 13.80 2.43
C GLU A 145 -21.72 14.36 2.29
N ARG A 146 -21.49 15.03 1.16
CA ARG A 146 -20.26 15.72 0.83
C ARG A 146 -20.60 17.00 0.08
N GLU A 147 -19.89 18.07 0.38
CA GLU A 147 -20.03 19.35 -0.30
C GLU A 147 -18.65 19.86 -0.74
N ILE A 148 -18.55 20.33 -1.98
CA ILE A 148 -17.32 20.91 -2.50
C ILE A 148 -17.25 22.37 -2.05
N LEU A 149 -16.32 22.68 -1.15
CA LEU A 149 -16.14 24.05 -0.65
C LEU A 149 -15.34 24.91 -1.63
N SER A 150 -14.29 24.33 -2.22
CA SER A 150 -13.44 25.07 -3.17
C SER A 150 -12.70 24.12 -4.10
N SER A 151 -12.52 24.54 -5.35
CA SER A 151 -11.63 23.93 -6.34
C SER A 151 -10.57 24.96 -6.77
N LEU A 152 -9.32 24.53 -6.87
CA LEU A 152 -8.19 25.39 -7.20
C LEU A 152 -7.20 24.65 -8.09
N TRP A 153 -6.96 25.19 -9.28
CA TRP A 153 -5.85 24.79 -10.14
C TRP A 153 -4.60 25.53 -9.68
N VAL A 154 -3.63 24.80 -9.13
CA VAL A 154 -2.36 25.37 -8.66
C VAL A 154 -1.41 25.54 -9.84
N GLU A 155 -1.33 24.50 -10.68
CA GLU A 155 -0.55 24.43 -11.92
C GLU A 155 -1.36 23.62 -12.95
N GLU A 156 -0.91 23.57 -14.20
CA GLU A 156 -1.58 22.79 -15.26
C GLU A 156 -1.75 21.30 -14.88
N ASN A 157 -0.75 20.74 -14.21
CA ASN A 157 -0.72 19.34 -13.80
C ASN A 157 -1.03 19.15 -12.31
N ARG A 158 -1.54 20.17 -11.61
CA ARG A 158 -1.79 20.10 -10.17
C ARG A 158 -3.06 20.80 -9.76
N PHE A 159 -3.96 20.03 -9.17
CA PHE A 159 -5.29 20.46 -8.77
C PHE A 159 -5.50 20.23 -7.28
N LYS A 160 -6.20 21.15 -6.63
CA LYS A 160 -6.58 21.04 -5.22
C LYS A 160 -8.08 21.20 -5.06
N GLN A 161 -8.68 20.40 -4.20
CA GLN A 161 -10.10 20.49 -3.89
C GLN A 161 -10.32 20.35 -2.39
N ARG A 162 -11.04 21.31 -1.79
CA ARG A 162 -11.47 21.24 -0.40
C ARG A 162 -12.92 20.82 -0.34
N ILE A 163 -13.20 19.86 0.52
CA ILE A 163 -14.46 19.14 0.54
C ILE A 163 -14.86 18.98 2.00
N TRP A 164 -16.05 19.44 2.32
CA TRP A 164 -16.69 19.15 3.58
C TRP A 164 -17.38 17.80 3.48
N VAL A 165 -17.24 16.98 4.52
CA VAL A 165 -17.79 15.63 4.56
C VAL A 165 -18.50 15.42 5.89
N GLN A 166 -19.76 14.95 5.79
CA GLN A 166 -20.53 14.52 6.95
C GLN A 166 -20.49 12.99 7.06
N GLY A 167 -19.91 12.52 8.16
CA GLY A 167 -19.75 11.10 8.45
C GLY A 167 -21.08 10.39 8.70
N ALA A 168 -20.99 9.11 9.08
CA ALA A 168 -22.17 8.32 9.42
C ALA A 168 -22.92 8.90 10.63
N ARG A 169 -22.20 9.53 11.56
CA ARG A 169 -22.75 10.20 12.74
C ARG A 169 -22.89 11.69 12.47
N PRO A 170 -24.01 12.33 12.88
CA PRO A 170 -24.26 13.75 12.60
C PRO A 170 -23.28 14.70 13.31
N GLU A 171 -22.58 14.24 14.35
CA GLU A 171 -21.55 15.04 15.04
C GLU A 171 -20.17 14.93 14.38
N GLU A 172 -19.99 14.02 13.42
CA GLU A 172 -18.72 13.78 12.75
C GLU A 172 -18.70 14.53 11.42
N GLU A 173 -18.20 15.77 11.45
CA GLU A 173 -18.07 16.62 10.28
C GLU A 173 -16.64 17.12 10.17
N GLU A 174 -16.03 16.93 9.01
CA GLU A 174 -14.62 17.24 8.78
C GLU A 174 -14.42 17.83 7.39
N ILE A 175 -13.39 18.66 7.24
CA ILE A 175 -13.00 19.24 5.95
C ILE A 175 -11.70 18.61 5.50
N PHE A 176 -11.69 18.11 4.27
CA PHE A 176 -10.53 17.49 3.66
C PHE A 176 -10.07 18.25 2.43
N GLN A 177 -8.76 18.40 2.28
CA GLN A 177 -8.11 18.90 1.09
C GLN A 177 -7.47 17.75 0.33
N PHE A 178 -7.99 17.50 -0.87
CA PHE A 178 -7.39 16.64 -1.87
C PHE A 178 -6.40 17.44 -2.70
N THR A 179 -5.18 16.93 -2.85
CA THR A 179 -4.22 17.41 -3.84
C THR A 179 -4.03 16.32 -4.89
N MET A 180 -4.42 16.63 -6.11
CA MET A 180 -4.30 15.78 -7.29
C MET A 180 -3.12 16.25 -8.13
N VAL A 181 -2.38 15.30 -8.70
CA VAL A 181 -1.28 15.55 -9.63
C VAL A 181 -1.50 14.71 -10.88
N GLN A 182 -1.35 15.34 -12.04
CA GLN A 182 -1.28 14.65 -13.32
C GLN A 182 0.17 14.22 -13.53
N ARG A 183 0.40 12.91 -13.65
CA ARG A 183 1.75 12.40 -13.91
C ARG A 183 2.13 12.70 -15.36
N VAL A 184 3.38 13.13 -15.53
CA VAL A 184 4.00 13.34 -16.85
C VAL A 184 5.10 12.32 -17.03
N GLY A 185 4.99 11.52 -18.08
CA GLY A 185 5.93 10.46 -18.43
C GLY A 185 5.75 9.15 -17.65
N GLY A 186 6.38 8.09 -18.18
CA GLY A 186 6.30 6.73 -17.63
C GLY A 186 4.99 6.01 -17.97
N SER A 187 4.68 4.95 -17.24
CA SER A 187 3.48 4.12 -17.47
C SER A 187 2.16 4.76 -16.99
N TRP A 188 2.25 5.85 -16.24
CA TRP A 188 1.13 6.60 -15.68
C TRP A 188 0.98 7.99 -16.31
N ASP A 189 1.60 8.22 -17.46
CA ASP A 189 1.53 9.49 -18.17
C ASP A 189 0.08 9.90 -18.48
N GLY A 190 -0.29 11.13 -18.12
CA GLY A 190 -1.62 11.70 -18.31
C GLY A 190 -2.67 11.30 -17.26
N TYR A 191 -2.36 10.39 -16.33
CA TYR A 191 -3.30 9.99 -15.28
C TYR A 191 -3.30 10.99 -14.12
N TRP A 192 -4.50 11.30 -13.61
CA TRP A 192 -4.69 12.01 -12.35
C TRP A 192 -4.56 11.06 -11.16
N LEU A 193 -3.62 11.37 -10.27
CA LEU A 193 -3.32 10.61 -9.06
C LEU A 193 -3.45 11.53 -7.84
N THR A 194 -3.73 10.96 -6.69
CA THR A 194 -3.85 11.69 -5.42
C THR A 194 -2.47 11.76 -4.78
N GLU A 195 -1.88 12.95 -4.78
CA GLU A 195 -0.61 13.24 -4.13
C GLU A 195 -0.77 13.30 -2.60
N SER A 196 -1.82 13.98 -2.13
CA SER A 196 -2.09 14.14 -0.71
C SER A 196 -3.57 14.29 -0.37
N LEU A 197 -3.96 13.77 0.78
CA LEU A 197 -5.23 13.94 1.45
C LEU A 197 -4.98 14.46 2.86
N ILE A 198 -5.37 15.70 3.13
CA ILE A 198 -5.11 16.39 4.40
C ILE A 198 -6.44 16.77 5.06
N ASN A 199 -6.55 16.59 6.37
CA ASN A 199 -7.67 17.11 7.16
C ASN A 199 -7.35 18.55 7.62
N ASP A 200 -8.24 19.50 7.37
CA ASP A 200 -8.08 20.92 7.73
C ASP A 200 -8.40 21.21 9.21
N GLY A 201 -9.28 20.43 9.84
CA GLY A 201 -9.59 20.50 11.27
C GLY A 201 -8.41 20.09 12.15
N ASP A 202 -7.49 19.30 11.60
CA ASP A 202 -6.28 18.82 12.28
C ASP A 202 -5.04 19.71 12.02
N ALA A 203 -5.22 21.04 12.06
CA ALA A 203 -4.11 21.98 12.13
C ALA A 203 -3.30 21.85 13.45
N PHE A 204 -3.62 20.88 14.33
CA PHE A 204 -2.94 20.63 15.59
C PHE A 204 -2.17 19.29 15.64
N SER A 205 -0.84 19.44 15.63
CA SER A 205 0.18 18.60 16.28
C SER A 205 1.01 17.65 15.40
N GLY A 206 2.15 18.19 14.96
CA GLY A 206 3.39 17.42 14.69
C GLY A 206 3.94 16.63 15.89
N ILE A 207 3.12 16.31 16.91
CA ILE A 207 3.52 15.67 18.17
C ILE A 207 2.61 14.47 18.52
N GLY A 208 1.33 14.44 18.12
CA GLY A 208 0.42 13.33 18.48
C GLY A 208 0.57 12.04 17.67
N PHE A 209 0.92 12.13 16.38
CA PHE A 209 1.08 10.94 15.52
C PHE A 209 2.37 10.15 15.78
N PHE A 210 3.37 10.74 16.43
CA PHE A 210 4.64 10.05 16.74
C PHE A 210 4.43 9.01 17.84
N PHE A 211 3.62 9.32 18.85
CA PHE A 211 3.27 8.37 19.92
C PHE A 211 2.32 7.27 19.44
N ILE A 212 1.31 7.60 18.62
CA ILE A 212 0.35 6.58 18.14
C ILE A 212 1.01 5.57 17.20
N LEU A 213 1.96 6.00 16.36
CA LEU A 213 2.63 5.05 15.46
C LEU A 213 3.66 4.17 16.20
N GLU A 214 4.40 4.69 17.18
CA GLU A 214 5.27 3.86 18.03
C GLU A 214 4.47 2.88 18.90
N ASP A 215 3.32 3.28 19.44
CA ASP A 215 2.46 2.39 20.22
C ASP A 215 1.78 1.34 19.34
N VAL A 216 1.36 1.66 18.11
CA VAL A 216 0.81 0.67 17.17
C VAL A 216 1.88 -0.32 16.69
N ILE A 217 3.13 0.10 16.52
CA ILE A 217 4.24 -0.80 16.21
C ILE A 217 4.55 -1.68 17.44
N ARG A 218 4.60 -1.11 18.66
CA ARG A 218 4.82 -1.90 19.88
C ARG A 218 3.71 -2.91 20.16
N VAL A 219 2.44 -2.56 19.95
CA VAL A 219 1.30 -3.47 20.12
C VAL A 219 1.31 -4.58 19.06
N ALA A 220 1.68 -4.27 17.81
CA ALA A 220 1.80 -5.28 16.77
C ALA A 220 2.97 -6.28 17.00
N TYR A 221 3.99 -5.89 17.77
CA TYR A 221 5.14 -6.75 18.10
C TYR A 221 5.03 -7.47 19.45
N TRP A 222 4.01 -7.19 20.28
CA TRP A 222 3.81 -7.85 21.58
C TRP A 222 2.74 -8.96 21.60
N GLN A 223 2.14 -9.29 20.45
CA GLN A 223 1.20 -10.42 20.34
C GLN A 223 1.84 -11.70 19.77
N VAL A 224 3.16 -11.72 19.54
CA VAL A 224 3.90 -12.88 19.01
C VAL A 224 5.21 -13.11 19.78
N ALA A 225 5.15 -13.10 21.11
CA ALA A 225 6.22 -13.60 21.97
C ALA A 225 5.63 -14.56 23.01
#